data_AF-A0A952AVF7-F1
#
_entry.id   AF-A0A952AVF7-F1
#
_cell.length_a   1.000
_cell.length_b   1.000
_cell.length_c   1.000
_cell.angle_alpha   90.00
_cell.angle_beta   90.00
_cell.angle_gamma   90.00
#
_symmetry.space_group_name_H-M   'P 1'
#
loop_
_entity.id
_entity.type
_entity.pdbx_description
1 polymer ?
#
loop_
_entity_poly.entity_id
_entity_poly.type
_entity_poly.pdbx_seq_one_letter_code
_entity_poly.pdbx_strand_id
1 'polypeptide(L)'
;MKVFKQVIFFIFIFFLFSSLIPGIRDYKNKISFYNQTKKEYEAEKKRQIELQTEIAKKKSTDEVEKTIRNKLNLLKENEIVLIVPTPTFFPSPTPTPNLANWQRWWQVYFR
;
A
#
# COMPACT_ATOMS: atom_id res chain seq x y z
N MET A 1 -53.74 -33.27 20.47
CA MET A 1 -52.60 -34.24 20.53
C MET A 1 -51.82 -34.38 19.23
N LYS A 2 -52.43 -34.47 18.03
CA LYS A 2 -51.70 -34.61 16.75
C LYS A 2 -50.72 -33.45 16.47
N VAL A 3 -51.17 -32.21 16.65
CA VAL A 3 -50.33 -31.01 16.42
C VAL A 3 -49.15 -30.95 17.39
N PHE A 4 -49.37 -31.28 18.67
CA PHE A 4 -48.30 -31.34 19.67
C PHE A 4 -47.22 -32.38 19.33
N LYS A 5 -47.64 -33.57 18.87
CA LYS A 5 -46.70 -34.60 18.39
C LYS A 5 -45.91 -34.15 17.16
N GLN A 6 -46.54 -33.42 16.22
CA GLN A 6 -45.85 -32.86 15.06
C GLN A 6 -44.82 -31.79 15.45
N VAL A 7 -45.15 -30.90 16.40
CA VAL A 7 -44.22 -29.88 16.89
C VAL A 7 -42.99 -30.52 17.55
N ILE A 8 -43.19 -31.51 18.42
CA ILE A 8 -42.08 -32.24 19.04
C ILE A 8 -41.22 -32.95 18.00
N PHE A 9 -41.84 -33.57 16.98
CA PHE A 9 -41.14 -34.23 15.89
C PHE A 9 -40.25 -33.26 15.10
N PHE A 10 -40.75 -32.05 14.79
CA PHE A 10 -39.96 -31.01 14.13
C PHE A 10 -38.80 -30.50 14.98
N ILE A 11 -39.01 -30.32 16.29
CA ILE A 11 -37.94 -29.91 17.21
C ILE A 11 -36.86 -30.99 17.28
N PHE A 12 -37.26 -32.26 17.35
CA PHE A 12 -36.32 -33.39 17.37
C PHE A 12 -35.50 -33.48 16.08
N ILE A 13 -36.15 -33.31 14.93
CA ILE A 13 -35.48 -33.22 13.63
C ILE A 13 -34.49 -32.05 13.60
N PHE A 14 -34.92 -30.86 14.03
CA PHE A 14 -34.06 -29.68 14.05
C PHE A 14 -32.85 -29.89 14.96
N PHE A 15 -33.03 -30.53 16.11
CA PHE A 15 -31.95 -30.89 17.02
C PHE A 15 -30.93 -31.84 16.36
N LEU A 16 -31.39 -32.86 15.63
CA LEU A 16 -30.50 -33.77 14.90
C LEU A 16 -29.68 -33.04 13.82
N PHE A 17 -30.29 -32.10 13.10
CA PHE A 17 -29.57 -31.28 12.11
C PHE A 17 -28.61 -30.26 12.75
N SER A 18 -28.92 -29.77 13.95
CA SER A 18 -28.06 -28.80 14.64
C SER A 18 -26.64 -29.33 14.91
N SER A 19 -26.51 -30.65 15.11
CA SER A 19 -25.22 -31.34 15.31
C SER A 19 -24.29 -31.28 14.09
N LEU A 20 -24.79 -31.02 12.89
CA LEU A 20 -24.00 -31.00 11.65
C LEU A 20 -23.43 -29.61 11.34
N ILE A 21 -23.97 -28.56 11.96
CA ILE A 21 -23.58 -27.16 11.73
C ILE A 21 -22.09 -26.91 12.05
N PRO A 22 -21.51 -27.43 13.15
CA PRO A 22 -20.09 -27.24 13.44
C PRO A 22 -19.17 -27.83 12.38
N GLY A 23 -19.48 -29.04 11.87
CA GLY A 23 -18.66 -29.71 10.86
C GLY A 23 -18.59 -28.95 9.53
N ILE A 24 -19.71 -28.35 9.11
CA ILE A 24 -19.76 -27.52 7.89
C ILE A 24 -18.95 -26.23 8.08
N ARG A 25 -19.06 -25.59 9.26
CA ARG A 25 -18.29 -24.37 9.58
C ARG A 25 -16.79 -24.66 9.61
N ASP A 26 -16.37 -25.74 10.26
CA ASP A 26 -14.97 -26.15 10.33
C ASP A 26 -14.38 -26.45 8.96
N TYR A 27 -15.13 -27.16 8.11
CA TYR A 27 -14.69 -27.44 6.75
C TYR A 27 -14.48 -26.16 5.94
N LYS A 28 -15.43 -25.21 6.01
CA LYS A 28 -15.32 -23.92 5.35
C LYS A 28 -14.11 -23.12 5.86
N ASN A 29 -13.88 -23.12 7.18
CA ASN A 29 -12.75 -22.43 7.79
C ASN A 29 -11.41 -23.06 7.35
N LYS A 30 -11.31 -24.39 7.30
CA LYS A 30 -10.11 -25.11 6.84
C LYS A 30 -9.79 -24.81 5.37
N ILE A 31 -10.80 -24.77 4.50
CA ILE A 31 -10.61 -24.39 3.09
C ILE A 31 -10.15 -22.95 2.98
N SER A 32 -10.80 -22.03 3.71
CA SER A 32 -10.43 -20.61 3.69
C SER A 32 -8.98 -20.42 4.15
N PHE A 33 -8.59 -21.09 5.23
CA PHE A 33 -7.23 -21.08 5.74
C PHE A 33 -6.23 -21.61 4.71
N TYR A 34 -6.50 -22.79 4.14
CA TYR A 34 -5.66 -23.39 3.11
C TYR A 34 -5.45 -22.47 1.90
N ASN A 35 -6.53 -21.88 1.39
CA ASN A 35 -6.47 -20.98 0.24
C ASN A 35 -5.68 -19.71 0.55
N GLN A 36 -5.85 -19.15 1.75
CA GLN A 36 -5.10 -17.98 2.19
C GLN A 36 -3.61 -18.29 2.30
N THR A 37 -3.24 -19.37 2.98
CA THR A 37 -1.83 -19.79 3.14
C THR A 37 -1.20 -20.11 1.79
N LYS A 38 -1.92 -20.78 0.88
CA LYS A 38 -1.43 -21.05 -0.47
C LYS A 38 -1.15 -19.76 -1.24
N LYS A 39 -2.06 -18.78 -1.15
CA LYS A 39 -1.90 -17.48 -1.81
C LYS A 39 -0.69 -16.71 -1.27
N GLU A 40 -0.51 -16.70 0.05
CA GLU A 40 0.65 -16.07 0.70
C GLU A 40 1.96 -16.75 0.30
N TYR A 41 1.98 -18.09 0.28
CA TYR A 41 3.14 -18.85 -0.17
C TYR A 41 3.52 -18.55 -1.63
N GLU A 42 2.54 -18.51 -2.53
CA GLU A 42 2.78 -18.19 -3.95
C GLU A 42 3.26 -16.75 -4.13
N ALA A 43 2.74 -15.80 -3.34
CA ALA A 43 3.20 -14.41 -3.36
C ALA A 43 4.65 -14.29 -2.90
N GLU A 44 5.02 -14.93 -1.78
CA GLU A 44 6.38 -14.87 -1.26
C GLU A 44 7.37 -15.60 -2.18
N LYS A 45 6.96 -16.69 -2.81
CA LYS A 45 7.76 -17.38 -3.83
C LYS A 45 8.06 -16.49 -5.03
N LYS A 46 7.07 -15.73 -5.53
CA LYS A 46 7.29 -14.75 -6.62
C LYS A 46 8.25 -13.66 -6.18
N ARG A 47 8.05 -13.09 -4.99
CA ARG A 47 8.92 -12.07 -4.41
C ARG A 47 10.36 -12.56 -4.29
N GLN A 48 10.57 -13.79 -3.86
CA GLN A 48 11.91 -14.38 -3.79
C GLN A 48 12.60 -14.42 -5.16
N ILE A 49 11.87 -14.82 -6.21
CA ILE A 49 12.41 -14.88 -7.59
C ILE A 49 12.73 -13.47 -8.10
N GLU A 50 11.85 -12.50 -7.85
CA GLU A 50 12.06 -11.08 -8.19
C GLU A 50 13.32 -10.55 -7.52
N LEU A 51 13.47 -10.75 -6.21
CA LEU A 51 14.64 -10.31 -5.45
C LEU A 51 15.93 -10.97 -5.92
N GLN A 52 15.90 -12.28 -6.23
CA GLN A 52 17.08 -12.97 -6.80
C GLN A 52 17.47 -12.38 -8.16
N THR A 53 16.47 -12.07 -8.99
CA THR A 53 16.68 -11.44 -10.30
C THR A 53 17.25 -10.03 -10.14
N GLU A 54 16.75 -9.24 -9.19
CA GLU A 54 17.31 -7.93 -8.87
C GLU A 54 18.74 -8.00 -8.37
N ILE A 55 19.07 -8.97 -7.51
CA ILE A 55 20.44 -9.18 -7.04
C ILE A 55 21.35 -9.52 -8.21
N ALA A 56 20.93 -10.42 -9.10
CA ALA A 56 21.71 -10.76 -10.29
C ALA A 56 21.91 -9.54 -11.20
N LYS A 57 20.87 -8.75 -11.43
CA LYS A 57 20.93 -7.51 -12.20
C LYS A 57 21.89 -6.50 -11.57
N LYS A 58 21.78 -6.23 -10.27
CA LYS A 58 22.66 -5.28 -9.56
C LYS A 58 24.11 -5.74 -9.48
N LYS A 59 24.37 -7.05 -9.51
CA LYS A 59 25.73 -7.61 -9.59
C LYS A 59 26.34 -7.52 -10.99
N SER A 60 25.54 -7.26 -12.03
CA SER A 60 26.09 -7.08 -13.37
C SER A 60 27.05 -5.90 -13.39
N THR A 61 28.15 -6.05 -14.13
CA THR A 61 29.20 -5.04 -14.27
C THR A 61 28.66 -3.70 -14.74
N ASP A 62 27.66 -3.72 -15.61
CA ASP A 62 27.06 -2.54 -16.21
C ASP A 62 26.26 -1.71 -15.19
N GLU A 63 25.50 -2.38 -14.32
CA GLU A 63 24.74 -1.70 -13.26
C GLU A 63 25.66 -1.19 -12.14
N VAL A 64 26.74 -1.92 -11.86
CA VAL A 64 27.79 -1.47 -10.94
C VAL A 64 28.49 -0.23 -11.49
N GLU A 65 28.94 -0.25 -12.75
CA GLU A 65 29.55 0.90 -13.42
C GLU A 65 28.59 2.09 -13.41
N LYS A 66 27.34 1.89 -13.85
CA LYS A 66 26.31 2.93 -13.86
C LYS A 66 26.08 3.53 -12.46
N THR A 67 26.03 2.70 -11.43
CA THR A 67 25.88 3.17 -10.04
C THR A 67 27.08 4.00 -9.59
N ILE A 68 28.31 3.55 -9.87
CA ILE A 68 29.54 4.28 -9.56
C ILE A 68 29.53 5.63 -10.28
N ARG A 69 29.22 5.62 -11.57
CA ARG A 69 29.22 6.82 -12.42
C ARG A 69 28.18 7.85 -12.00
N ASN A 70 26.97 7.42 -11.67
CA ASN A 70 25.94 8.32 -11.15
C ASN A 70 26.33 8.92 -9.80
N LYS A 71 26.98 8.16 -8.91
CA LYS A 71 27.44 8.67 -7.61
C LYS A 71 28.60 9.66 -7.73
N LEU A 72 29.48 9.45 -8.70
CA LEU A 72 30.65 10.27 -8.94
C LEU A 72 30.42 11.38 -9.99
N ASN A 73 29.19 11.51 -10.50
CA ASN A 73 28.85 12.40 -11.62
C ASN A 73 29.78 12.23 -12.84
N LEU A 74 30.17 10.99 -13.17
CA LEU A 74 31.05 10.65 -14.28
C LEU A 74 30.26 10.34 -15.56
N LEU A 75 30.65 10.96 -16.67
CA LEU A 75 30.03 10.85 -17.99
C LEU A 75 30.64 9.73 -18.86
N LYS A 76 29.83 9.19 -19.77
CA LYS A 76 30.28 8.25 -20.83
C LYS A 76 30.58 9.08 -22.05
N GLU A 77 31.39 8.52 -22.93
CA GLU A 77 31.47 9.03 -24.30
C GLU A 77 30.05 9.11 -24.89
N ASN A 78 29.68 10.31 -25.38
CA ASN A 78 28.38 10.65 -25.97
C ASN A 78 27.19 10.82 -25.02
N GLU A 79 27.41 11.01 -23.71
CA GLU A 79 26.33 11.39 -22.77
C GLU A 79 26.25 12.91 -22.54
N ILE A 80 25.03 13.44 -22.38
CA ILE A 80 24.75 14.85 -22.10
C ILE A 80 24.38 15.00 -20.62
N VAL A 81 25.09 15.85 -19.86
CA VAL A 81 24.74 16.22 -18.48
C VAL A 81 24.13 17.62 -18.44
N LEU A 82 22.98 17.73 -17.77
CA LEU A 82 22.33 19.00 -17.47
C LEU A 82 22.71 19.44 -16.05
N ILE A 83 23.53 20.49 -15.94
CA ILE A 83 23.88 21.10 -14.66
C ILE A 83 22.83 22.16 -14.34
N VAL A 84 21.96 21.89 -13.38
CA VAL A 84 20.95 22.86 -12.92
C VAL A 84 21.55 23.67 -11.77
N PRO A 85 21.66 25.01 -11.90
CA PRO A 85 22.13 25.85 -10.80
C PRO A 85 21.16 25.78 -9.62
N THR A 86 21.69 25.78 -8.40
CA THR A 86 20.86 25.84 -7.19
C THR A 86 20.03 27.13 -7.20
N PRO A 87 18.69 27.05 -7.05
CA PRO A 87 17.86 28.25 -7.01
C PRO A 87 18.24 29.11 -5.80
N THR A 88 18.55 30.38 -6.06
CA THR A 88 18.78 31.39 -5.03
C THR A 88 17.44 31.79 -4.42
N PHE A 89 17.07 31.14 -3.31
CA PHE A 89 15.93 31.54 -2.49
C PHE A 89 16.31 32.72 -1.60
N PHE A 90 16.43 33.91 -2.18
CA PHE A 90 16.41 35.14 -1.40
C PHE A 90 15.03 35.76 -1.53
N PRO A 91 14.05 35.40 -0.67
CA PRO A 91 12.81 36.16 -0.60
C PRO A 91 13.18 37.58 -0.16
N SER A 92 12.97 38.56 -1.04
CA SER A 92 12.94 39.95 -0.61
C SER A 92 11.78 40.09 0.39
N PRO A 93 12.01 40.60 1.61
CA PRO A 93 10.92 40.75 2.56
C PRO A 93 9.84 41.62 1.95
N THR A 94 8.62 41.07 1.82
CA THR A 94 7.47 41.88 1.41
C THR A 94 7.32 43.02 2.42
N PRO A 95 7.31 44.29 1.99
CA PRO A 95 7.19 45.40 2.92
C PRO A 95 5.88 45.26 3.68
N THR A 96 5.97 45.01 5.00
CA THR A 96 4.79 44.96 5.86
C THR A 96 4.20 46.37 5.91
N PRO A 97 2.94 46.59 5.46
CA PRO A 97 2.32 47.90 5.54
C PRO A 97 2.14 48.29 7.02
N ASN A 98 2.62 49.46 7.41
CA ASN A 98 2.43 50.03 8.75
C ASN A 98 1.00 50.59 8.89
N LEU A 99 0.01 49.71 8.84
CA LEU A 99 -1.41 50.03 8.97
C LEU A 99 -1.97 49.35 10.21
N ALA A 100 -2.86 50.04 10.93
CA ALA A 100 -3.57 49.47 12.06
C ALA A 100 -4.52 48.35 11.59
N ASN A 101 -4.83 47.39 12.46
CA ASN A 101 -5.64 46.20 12.12
C ASN A 101 -7.00 46.56 11.47
N TRP A 102 -7.67 47.62 11.94
CA TRP A 102 -8.95 48.06 11.38
C TRP A 102 -8.81 48.60 9.94
N GLN A 103 -7.71 49.28 9.62
CA GLN A 103 -7.44 49.82 8.28
C GLN A 103 -7.20 48.70 7.27
N ARG A 104 -6.54 47.62 7.72
CA ARG A 104 -6.31 46.42 6.93
C ARG A 104 -7.64 45.76 6.55
N TRP A 105 -8.56 45.62 7.51
CA TRP A 105 -9.90 45.08 7.24
C TRP A 105 -10.73 45.99 6.34
N TRP A 106 -10.65 47.31 6.53
CA TRP A 106 -11.37 48.24 5.68
C TRP A 106 -10.97 48.12 4.20
N GLN A 107 -9.67 48.00 3.92
CA GLN A 107 -9.18 47.82 2.55
C GLN A 107 -9.59 46.50 1.91
N VAL A 108 -9.76 45.42 2.70
CA VAL A 108 -10.19 44.12 2.17
C VAL A 108 -11.67 44.13 1.78
N TYR A 109 -12.50 44.85 2.55
CA TYR A 109 -13.95 44.78 2.38
C TYR A 109 -14.55 45.94 1.58
N PHE A 110 -13.86 47.08 1.47
CA PHE A 110 -14.44 48.31 0.94
C PHE A 110 -13.58 49.03 -0.12
N ARG A 111 -12.49 48.40 -0.57
CA ARG A 111 -11.73 48.85 -1.75
C ARG A 111 -12.00 47.90 -2.91
#